data_AF-A0AAW2M819-F1
#
_entry.id   AF-A0AAW2M819-F1
#
_cell.length_a   1.000
_cell.length_b   1.000
_cell.length_c   1.000
_cell.angle_alpha   90.00
_cell.angle_beta   90.00
_cell.angle_gamma   90.00
#
_symmetry.space_group_name_H-M   'P 1'
#
loop_
_entity.id
_entity.type
_entity.pdbx_description
1 polymer ?
#
loop_
_entity_poly.entity_id
_entity_poly.type
_entity_poly.pdbx_seq_one_letter_code
_entity_poly.pdbx_strand_id
1 'polypeptide(L)'
;MKIFGRMQAGSYVWHMKNSKYCICAKGYEVNSPRVVEAIIYGCVPVMVSDNFVPPFFDVLNWESFAVFVLEKDIPNLKNILVSISERRYVVMQHRVEQVRQHFLWHNVPVKVGKNKWGNVYKQLKLQIF
;
A
#
# COMPACT_ATOMS: atom_id res chain seq x y z
N MET A 1 16.66 -2.27 15.97
CA MET A 1 16.08 -2.71 14.67
C MET A 1 16.77 -4.01 14.32
N LYS A 2 16.03 -5.12 14.14
CA LYS A 2 16.63 -6.37 13.67
C LYS A 2 16.65 -6.34 12.15
N ILE A 3 17.83 -6.37 11.56
CA ILE A 3 17.98 -6.48 10.10
C ILE A 3 18.12 -7.97 9.81
N PHE A 4 17.12 -8.52 9.14
CA PHE A 4 17.16 -9.90 8.68
C PHE A 4 17.86 -9.93 7.32
N GLY A 5 18.69 -10.95 7.09
CA GLY A 5 19.28 -11.23 5.79
C GLY A 5 18.23 -11.84 4.84
N ARG A 6 18.60 -12.91 4.15
CA ARG A 6 17.65 -13.65 3.31
C ARG A 6 16.55 -14.26 4.17
N MET A 7 15.30 -13.91 3.87
CA MET A 7 14.13 -14.48 4.54
C MET A 7 13.90 -15.92 4.09
N GLN A 8 13.45 -16.78 5.01
CA GLN A 8 13.05 -18.15 4.68
C GLN A 8 11.79 -18.14 3.81
N ALA A 9 11.70 -19.05 2.83
CA ALA A 9 10.50 -19.22 2.02
C ALA A 9 9.26 -19.42 2.91
N GLY A 10 8.17 -18.71 2.61
CA GLY A 10 6.92 -18.75 3.40
C GLY A 10 6.83 -17.76 4.57
N SER A 11 7.96 -17.23 5.07
CA SER A 11 7.95 -16.25 6.18
C SER A 11 7.52 -14.84 5.75
N TYR A 12 7.67 -14.49 4.47
CA TYR A 12 7.36 -13.15 3.94
C TYR A 12 5.93 -12.72 4.25
N VAL A 13 4.95 -13.57 3.94
CA VAL A 13 3.52 -13.29 4.17
C VAL A 13 3.24 -13.10 5.65
N TRP A 14 3.86 -13.90 6.53
CA TRP A 14 3.70 -13.75 7.97
C TRP A 14 4.22 -12.39 8.44
N HIS A 15 5.39 -11.97 7.97
CA HIS A 15 5.94 -10.65 8.33
C HIS A 15 5.09 -9.50 7.82
N MET A 16 4.58 -9.58 6.58
CA MET A 16 3.69 -8.57 6.03
C MET A 16 2.41 -8.41 6.86
N LYS A 17 1.76 -9.53 7.22
CA LYS A 17 0.54 -9.53 8.03
C LYS A 17 0.74 -9.06 9.47
N ASN A 18 1.94 -9.21 10.01
CA ASN A 18 2.27 -8.80 11.38
C ASN A 18 2.98 -7.43 11.46
N SER A 19 3.18 -6.77 10.33
CA SER A 19 3.79 -5.44 10.28
C SER A 19 2.72 -4.35 10.36
N LYS A 20 2.96 -3.31 11.18
CA LYS A 20 2.06 -2.15 11.21
C LYS A 20 2.14 -1.35 9.91
N TYR A 21 3.37 -1.06 9.49
CA TYR A 21 3.69 -0.22 8.35
C TYR A 21 4.56 -0.97 7.34
N CYS A 22 4.27 -0.81 6.05
CA CYS A 22 5.03 -1.43 4.96
C CYS A 22 5.62 -0.33 4.09
N ILE A 23 6.94 -0.29 4.02
CA ILE A 23 7.65 0.75 3.28
C ILE A 23 7.56 0.46 1.79
N CYS A 24 6.93 1.37 1.07
CA CYS A 24 6.78 1.37 -0.38
C CYS A 24 7.67 2.47 -0.96
N ALA A 25 8.98 2.24 -0.94
CA ALA A 25 9.92 3.14 -1.60
C ALA A 25 9.76 3.07 -3.12
N LYS A 26 10.00 4.17 -3.82
CA LYS A 26 10.07 4.18 -5.28
C LYS A 26 11.26 3.33 -5.76
N GLY A 27 11.01 2.50 -6.77
CA GLY A 27 12.07 1.78 -7.49
C GLY A 27 12.51 2.54 -8.74
N TYR A 28 13.48 1.99 -9.47
CA TYR A 28 13.83 2.47 -10.81
C TYR A 28 12.65 2.28 -11.78
N GLU A 29 12.02 1.11 -11.70
CA GLU A 29 10.83 0.79 -12.47
C GLU A 29 9.57 1.39 -11.83
N VAL A 30 8.66 1.83 -12.70
CA VAL A 30 7.36 2.40 -12.29
C VAL A 30 6.41 1.35 -11.72
N ASN A 31 6.68 0.07 -11.99
CA ASN A 31 5.84 -1.02 -11.55
C ASN A 31 6.46 -1.75 -10.35
N SER A 32 5.86 -1.60 -9.18
CA SER A 32 6.24 -2.34 -7.99
C SER A 32 5.02 -2.95 -7.31
N PRO A 33 5.05 -4.25 -6.98
CA PRO A 33 3.94 -4.88 -6.28
C PRO A 33 3.84 -4.42 -4.82
N ARG A 34 4.84 -3.70 -4.27
CA ARG A 34 4.94 -3.33 -2.85
C ARG A 34 3.67 -2.69 -2.29
N VAL A 35 3.08 -1.75 -3.04
CA VAL A 35 1.88 -1.02 -2.61
C VAL A 35 0.67 -1.95 -2.58
N VAL A 36 0.52 -2.76 -3.63
CA VAL A 36 -0.57 -3.72 -3.77
C VAL A 36 -0.44 -4.82 -2.69
N GLU A 37 0.76 -5.36 -2.48
CA GLU A 37 1.03 -6.37 -1.44
C GLU A 37 0.77 -5.83 -0.03
N ALA A 38 1.19 -4.59 0.28
CA ALA A 38 0.90 -3.96 1.56
C ALA A 38 -0.61 -3.93 1.84
N ILE A 39 -1.40 -3.49 0.85
CA ILE A 39 -2.85 -3.43 0.94
C ILE A 39 -3.46 -4.83 1.06
N ILE A 40 -3.04 -5.78 0.23
CA ILE A 40 -3.54 -7.17 0.24
C ILE A 40 -3.26 -7.87 1.58
N TYR A 41 -2.17 -7.54 2.26
CA TYR A 41 -1.82 -8.14 3.55
C TYR A 41 -2.24 -7.29 4.76
N GLY A 42 -2.98 -6.19 4.56
CA GLY A 42 -3.55 -5.38 5.65
C GLY A 42 -2.55 -4.46 6.36
N CYS A 43 -1.41 -4.19 5.73
CA CYS A 43 -0.33 -3.36 6.24
C CYS A 43 -0.50 -1.93 5.75
N VAL A 44 -0.37 -0.92 6.63
CA VAL A 44 -0.51 0.49 6.21
C VAL A 44 0.67 0.87 5.31
N PRO A 45 0.43 1.23 4.04
CA PRO A 45 1.50 1.57 3.11
C PRO A 45 2.15 2.90 3.48
N VAL A 46 3.48 2.92 3.44
CA VAL A 46 4.30 4.12 3.65
C VAL A 46 4.97 4.45 2.32
N MET A 47 4.42 5.43 1.62
CA MET A 47 4.86 5.88 0.31
C MET A 47 6.11 6.75 0.48
N VAL A 48 7.26 6.24 0.05
CA VAL A 48 8.51 7.01 0.05
C VAL A 48 8.86 7.37 -1.38
N SER A 49 8.39 8.55 -1.81
CA SER A 49 8.60 9.08 -3.15
C SER A 49 8.14 10.54 -3.25
N ASP A 50 8.89 11.35 -3.98
CA ASP A 50 8.53 12.76 -4.20
C ASP A 50 7.46 12.96 -5.28
N ASN A 51 7.22 11.96 -6.15
CA ASN A 51 6.35 12.10 -7.32
C ASN A 51 5.55 10.85 -7.68
N PHE A 52 5.16 10.06 -6.68
CA PHE A 52 4.33 8.88 -6.89
C PHE A 52 2.84 9.25 -6.95
N VAL A 53 2.19 8.94 -8.08
CA VAL A 53 0.73 9.02 -8.22
C VAL A 53 0.15 7.63 -7.99
N PRO A 54 -0.60 7.42 -6.89
CA PRO A 54 -1.13 6.09 -6.61
C PRO A 54 -2.27 5.71 -7.57
N PRO A 55 -2.53 4.39 -7.76
CA PRO A 55 -3.66 3.96 -8.57
C PRO A 55 -4.99 4.42 -7.95
N PHE A 56 -5.95 4.75 -8.81
CA PHE A 56 -7.26 5.28 -8.41
C PHE A 56 -7.18 6.54 -7.53
N PHE A 57 -6.15 7.38 -7.68
CA PHE A 57 -5.97 8.60 -6.88
C PHE A 57 -7.16 9.57 -6.96
N ASP A 58 -7.92 9.52 -8.05
CA ASP A 58 -9.11 10.32 -8.33
C ASP A 58 -10.36 9.81 -7.59
N VAL A 59 -10.32 8.58 -7.08
CA VAL A 59 -11.47 7.95 -6.40
C VAL A 59 -11.17 7.58 -4.95
N LEU A 60 -9.96 7.11 -4.66
CA LEU A 60 -9.54 6.72 -3.32
C LEU A 60 -8.83 7.87 -2.62
N ASN A 61 -9.28 8.21 -1.41
CA ASN A 61 -8.55 9.14 -0.55
C ASN A 61 -7.35 8.42 0.11
N TRP A 62 -6.20 8.42 -0.57
CA TRP A 62 -4.99 7.75 -0.10
C TRP A 62 -4.47 8.28 1.24
N GLU A 63 -4.55 9.59 1.50
CA GLU A 63 -4.13 10.18 2.78
C GLU A 63 -4.96 9.68 3.98
N SER A 64 -6.11 9.06 3.70
CA SER A 64 -6.95 8.47 4.72
C SER A 64 -6.43 7.12 5.23
N PHE A 65 -5.59 6.41 4.46
CA PHE A 65 -5.12 5.04 4.75
C PHE A 65 -3.64 4.77 4.45
N ALA A 66 -2.88 5.76 3.95
CA ALA A 66 -1.45 5.67 3.65
C ALA A 66 -0.69 6.81 4.31
N VAL A 67 0.62 6.62 4.49
CA VAL A 67 1.55 7.66 4.97
C VAL A 67 2.45 8.06 3.82
N PHE A 68 2.54 9.35 3.52
CA PHE A 68 3.45 9.88 2.50
C PHE A 68 4.68 10.50 3.16
N VAL A 69 5.86 10.14 2.67
CA VAL A 69 7.16 10.59 3.18
C VAL A 69 8.01 10.99 1.99
N LEU A 70 8.57 12.20 2.05
CA LEU A 70 9.50 12.68 1.02
C LEU A 70 10.84 11.94 1.14
N GLU A 71 11.56 11.80 0.04
CA GLU A 71 12.82 11.05 0.03
C GLU A 71 13.86 11.70 0.97
N LYS A 72 13.87 13.03 1.05
CA LYS A 72 14.72 13.79 1.99
C LYS A 72 14.45 13.47 3.47
N ASP A 73 13.26 12.98 3.81
CA ASP A 73 12.82 12.72 5.18
C ASP A 73 13.07 11.26 5.62
N ILE A 74 13.62 10.41 4.74
CA ILE A 74 14.02 9.03 5.06
C ILE A 74 14.86 8.91 6.35
N PRO A 75 15.86 9.79 6.61
CA PRO A 75 16.62 9.73 7.86
C PRO A 75 15.76 9.89 9.11
N ASN A 76 14.61 10.57 9.00
CA ASN A 76 13.66 10.81 10.08
C ASN A 76 12.45 9.86 10.06
N LEU A 77 12.43 8.87 9.15
CA LEU A 77 11.28 7.98 8.91
C LEU A 77 10.78 7.30 10.18
N LYS A 78 11.69 6.81 11.02
CA LYS A 78 11.32 6.16 12.29
C LYS A 78 10.51 7.10 13.18
N ASN A 79 10.94 8.35 13.32
CA ASN A 79 10.28 9.32 14.20
C ASN A 79 8.91 9.72 13.62
N ILE A 80 8.80 9.85 12.30
CA ILE A 80 7.53 10.09 11.61
C ILE A 80 6.54 8.96 11.90
N LEU A 81 6.95 7.70 11.77
CA LEU A 81 6.05 6.57 11.99
C LEU A 81 5.67 6.36 13.46
N VAL A 82 6.57 6.68 14.40
CA VAL A 82 6.32 6.59 15.84
C VAL A 82 5.48 7.76 16.35
N SER A 83 5.51 8.93 15.70
CA SER A 83 4.67 10.08 16.08
C SER A 83 3.19 9.90 15.72
N ILE A 84 2.86 8.96 14.84
CA ILE A 84 1.48 8.62 14.50
C ILE A 84 0.83 7.91 15.69
N SER A 85 -0.22 8.50 16.23
CA SER A 85 -0.96 7.94 17.36
C SER A 85 -1.58 6.58 17.03
N GLU A 86 -1.70 5.73 18.04
CA GLU A 86 -2.30 4.40 17.93
C GLU A 86 -3.72 4.46 17.36
N ARG A 87 -4.54 5.41 17.86
CA ARG A 87 -5.87 5.69 17.34
C ARG A 87 -5.88 6.03 15.84
N ARG A 88 -4.94 6.86 15.38
CA ARG A 88 -4.84 7.21 13.95
C ARG A 88 -4.44 5.99 13.14
N TYR A 89 -3.50 5.19 13.63
CA TYR A 89 -3.08 3.95 13.00
C TYR A 89 -4.24 2.97 12.80
N VAL A 90 -5.04 2.71 13.85
CA VAL A 90 -6.20 1.80 13.77
C VAL A 90 -7.21 2.25 12.72
N VAL A 91 -7.47 3.57 12.62
CA VAL A 91 -8.33 4.13 11.58
C VAL A 91 -7.77 3.90 10.18
N MET A 92 -6.46 4.11 9.97
CA MET A 92 -5.82 3.84 8.68
C MET A 92 -5.87 2.35 8.34
N GLN A 93 -5.55 1.46 9.28
CA GLN A 93 -5.59 0.01 9.08
C GLN A 93 -6.99 -0.48 8.70
N HIS A 94 -8.03 0.01 9.39
CA HIS A 94 -9.41 -0.34 9.04
C HIS A 94 -9.77 0.09 7.61
N ARG A 95 -9.32 1.28 7.19
CA ARG A 95 -9.53 1.77 5.82
C ARG A 95 -8.75 0.98 4.79
N VAL A 96 -7.53 0.51 5.10
CA VAL A 96 -6.80 -0.43 4.24
C VAL A 96 -7.64 -1.66 3.96
N GLU A 97 -8.26 -2.26 4.98
CA GLU A 97 -9.12 -3.43 4.80
C GLU A 97 -10.36 -3.13 3.93
N GLN A 98 -10.96 -1.95 4.06
CA GLN A 98 -12.09 -1.54 3.21
C GLN A 98 -11.71 -1.40 1.74
N VAL A 99 -10.54 -0.82 1.45
CA VAL A 99 -10.08 -0.62 0.07
C VAL A 99 -9.48 -1.87 -0.55
N ARG A 100 -9.04 -2.83 0.26
CA ARG A 100 -8.36 -4.07 -0.16
C ARG A 100 -9.05 -4.82 -1.29
N GLN A 101 -10.39 -4.91 -1.24
CA GLN A 101 -11.18 -5.57 -2.27
C GLN A 101 -10.97 -4.99 -3.68
N HIS A 102 -10.60 -3.71 -3.80
CA HIS A 102 -10.34 -3.06 -5.09
C HIS A 102 -8.98 -3.44 -5.69
N PHE A 103 -8.08 -4.01 -4.90
CA PHE A 103 -6.72 -4.40 -5.30
C PHE A 103 -6.57 -5.90 -5.51
N LEU A 104 -7.63 -6.68 -5.31
CA LEU A 104 -7.64 -8.11 -5.61
C LEU A 104 -7.87 -8.34 -7.09
N TRP A 105 -7.08 -9.26 -7.65
CA TRP A 105 -7.33 -9.76 -9.00
C TRP A 105 -8.58 -10.65 -8.99
N HIS A 106 -9.50 -10.37 -9.92
CA HIS A 106 -10.72 -11.16 -10.11
C HIS A 106 -10.71 -11.78 -11.51
N ASN A 107 -10.88 -13.10 -11.58
CA ASN A 107 -10.97 -13.80 -12.88
C ASN A 107 -12.26 -13.49 -13.63
N VAL A 108 -13.29 -13.03 -12.91
CA VAL A 108 -14.57 -12.59 -13.46
C VAL A 108 -14.79 -11.16 -12.99
N PRO A 109 -15.21 -10.22 -13.87
CA PRO A 109 -15.50 -8.86 -13.46
C PRO A 109 -16.55 -8.79 -12.34
N VAL A 110 -16.17 -8.21 -11.21
CA VAL A 110 -17.07 -7.92 -10.08
C VAL A 110 -17.56 -6.49 -10.17
N LYS A 111 -18.86 -6.28 -9.96
CA LYS A 111 -19.44 -4.93 -9.81
C LYS A 111 -19.15 -4.41 -8.42
N VAL A 112 -18.21 -3.49 -8.29
CA VAL A 112 -17.93 -2.82 -7.02
C VAL A 112 -18.54 -1.41 -7.05
N GLY A 113 -19.67 -1.24 -6.35
CA GLY A 113 -20.40 0.02 -6.27
C GLY A 113 -21.24 0.37 -7.52
N LYS A 114 -22.37 1.06 -7.29
CA LYS A 114 -23.06 1.77 -8.37
C LYS A 114 -22.17 2.95 -8.75
N ASN A 115 -21.87 3.11 -10.06
CA ASN A 115 -21.26 4.27 -10.74
C ASN A 115 -19.85 4.01 -11.35
N LYS A 116 -19.84 3.83 -12.70
CA LYS A 116 -18.76 4.19 -13.67
C LYS A 116 -17.38 3.47 -13.69
N TRP A 117 -17.29 2.18 -13.39
CA TRP A 117 -15.99 1.47 -13.34
C TRP A 117 -15.57 0.64 -14.57
N GLY A 118 -15.88 1.09 -15.78
CA GLY A 118 -15.39 0.44 -17.01
C GLY A 118 -13.85 0.42 -17.16
N ASN A 119 -13.14 1.30 -16.45
CA ASN A 119 -11.69 1.51 -16.61
C ASN A 119 -10.81 0.80 -15.56
N VAL A 120 -11.37 0.21 -14.50
CA VAL A 120 -10.59 -0.48 -13.43
C VAL A 120 -9.81 -1.67 -13.97
N TYR A 121 -10.46 -2.44 -14.86
CA TYR A 121 -9.85 -3.60 -15.51
C TYR A 121 -8.70 -3.23 -16.45
N LYS A 122 -8.65 -1.99 -16.95
CA LYS A 122 -7.53 -1.48 -17.75
C LYS A 122 -6.35 -1.05 -16.89
N GLN A 123 -6.59 -0.43 -15.73
CA GLN A 123 -5.53 0.11 -14.87
C GLN A 123 -4.68 -1.00 -14.22
N LEU A 124 -5.31 -2.07 -13.70
CA LEU A 124 -4.60 -3.22 -13.12
C LEU A 124 -3.81 -4.02 -14.17
N LYS A 125 -4.25 -4.03 -15.44
CA LYS A 125 -3.48 -4.63 -16.53
C LYS A 125 -2.20 -3.85 -16.85
N LEU A 126 -2.20 -2.53 -16.70
CA LEU A 126 -1.06 -1.65 -16.99
C LEU A 126 -0.01 -1.56 -15.86
N GLN A 127 -0.34 -2.07 -14.67
CA GLN A 127 0.59 -2.17 -13.54
C GLN A 127 1.05 -3.61 -13.29
N ILE A 128 0.77 -4.56 -14.19
CA ILE A 128 1.28 -5.94 -14.06
C ILE A 128 1.94 -6.42 -15.36
N PHE A 129 1.79 -5.67 -16.46
CA PHE A 129 2.45 -5.91 -17.74
C PHE A 129 3.06 -4.62 -18.28
#